data_AF-A0A1J6X2P4-F1
#
_entry.id   AF-A0A1J6X2P4-F1
#
_cell.length_a   1.000
_cell.length_b   1.000
_cell.length_c   1.000
_cell.angle_alpha   90.00
_cell.angle_beta   90.00
_cell.angle_gamma   90.00
#
_symmetry.space_group_name_H-M   'P 1'
#
loop_
_entity.id
_entity.type
_entity.pdbx_description
1 polymer ?
#
loop_
_entity_poly.entity_id
_entity_poly.type
_entity_poly.pdbx_seq_one_letter_code
_entity_poly.pdbx_strand_id
1 'polypeptide(L)' 'MKKKQMEILFLPADRGTVKVYVYGFHTPRTLGQVSVTFNNVSVEAKGYRRNKTIIKALAQLHDAIVNNQDS' A
#
# COMPACT_ATOMS: atom_id res chain seq x y z
N MET A 1 16.67 18.92 8.48
CA MET A 1 15.61 18.21 7.73
C MET A 1 15.24 16.93 8.48
N LYS A 2 14.01 16.79 9.00
CA LYS A 2 13.53 15.48 9.48
C LYS A 2 13.45 14.56 8.26
N LYS A 3 14.18 13.43 8.27
CA LYS A 3 14.05 12.39 7.24
C LYS A 3 12.56 12.02 7.17
N LYS A 4 11.92 12.16 6.01
CA LYS A 4 10.60 11.58 5.77
C LYS A 4 10.80 10.07 5.91
N GLN A 5 10.41 9.51 7.05
CA GLN A 5 10.61 8.09 7.32
C GLN A 5 9.60 7.34 6.46
N MET A 6 10.11 6.55 5.51
CA MET A 6 9.31 5.66 4.69
C MET A 6 9.44 4.27 5.29
N GLU A 7 8.30 3.65 5.60
CA GLU A 7 8.28 2.24 5.98
C GLU A 7 8.02 1.40 4.73
N ILE A 8 8.72 0.27 4.62
CA ILE A 8 8.55 -0.66 3.51
C ILE A 8 8.28 -2.04 4.07
N LEU A 9 7.29 -2.74 3.49
CA LEU A 9 7.02 -4.15 3.74
C LEU A 9 7.05 -4.90 2.41
N PHE A 10 7.81 -5.99 2.38
CA PHE A 10 7.84 -6.93 1.26
C PHE A 10 7.18 -8.23 1.71
N LEU A 11 6.17 -8.68 0.96
CA LEU A 11 5.51 -9.97 1.17
C LEU A 11 5.77 -10.85 -0.06
N PRO A 12 6.72 -11.80 0.02
CA PRO A 12 6.94 -12.77 -1.03
C PRO A 12 5.69 -13.64 -1.24
N ALA A 13 5.39 -13.95 -2.49
CA ALA A 13 4.34 -14.89 -2.90
C ALA A 13 4.86 -15.74 -4.06
N ASP A 14 4.18 -16.83 -4.38
CA ASP A 14 4.64 -17.79 -5.40
C ASP A 14 4.89 -17.17 -6.78
N ARG A 15 4.14 -16.11 -7.13
CA ARG A 15 4.20 -15.45 -8.45
C ARG A 15 4.66 -13.99 -8.40
N GLY A 16 5.39 -13.60 -7.35
CA GLY A 16 5.94 -12.25 -7.24
C GLY A 16 6.14 -11.79 -5.80
N THR A 17 6.14 -10.48 -5.60
CA THR A 17 6.28 -9.88 -4.27
C THR A 17 5.35 -8.69 -4.16
N VAL A 18 4.50 -8.68 -3.14
CA VAL A 18 3.71 -7.50 -2.81
C VAL A 18 4.64 -6.52 -2.10
N LYS A 19 4.77 -5.31 -2.65
CA LYS A 19 5.59 -4.23 -2.07
C LYS A 19 4.65 -3.19 -1.51
N VAL A 20 4.75 -2.89 -0.23
CA VAL A 20 3.96 -1.87 0.46
C VAL A 20 4.88 -0.75 0.89
N TYR A 21 4.60 0.47 0.43
CA TYR A 21 5.30 1.69 0.81
C TYR A 21 4.37 2.58 1.62
N VAL A 22 4.77 2.92 2.84
CA VAL A 22 3.98 3.75 3.76
C VAL A 22 4.70 5.07 4.00
N TYR A 23 3.99 6.17 3.76
CA TYR A 23 4.45 7.53 3.95
C TYR A 23 3.51 8.30 4.89
N GLY A 24 4.06 9.15 5.76
CA GLY A 24 3.25 10.00 6.64
C GLY A 24 2.93 9.33 7.96
N PHE A 25 1.75 9.61 8.51
CA PHE A 25 1.28 9.07 9.80
C PHE A 25 2.17 9.38 11.02
N HIS A 26 3.06 10.37 10.92
CA HIS A 26 4.04 10.70 11.97
C HIS A 26 3.41 11.11 13.31
N THR A 27 2.20 11.68 13.27
CA THR A 27 1.41 11.99 14.47
C THR A 27 -0.07 11.61 14.26
N PRO A 28 -0.83 11.39 15.36
CA PRO A 28 -2.25 11.08 15.26
C PRO A 28 -2.98 12.10 14.37
N ARG A 29 -3.86 11.60 13.47
CA ARG A 29 -4.65 12.40 12.52
C ARG A 29 -3.85 13.17 11.46
N THR A 30 -2.56 12.89 11.27
CA THR A 30 -1.87 13.35 10.06
C THR A 30 -2.25 12.50 8.86
N LEU A 31 -2.36 13.15 7.70
CA LEU A 31 -2.56 12.45 6.45
C LEU A 31 -1.34 11.58 6.16
N GLY A 32 -1.59 10.33 5.78
CA GLY A 32 -0.59 9.44 5.22
C GLY A 32 -1.09 8.80 3.93
N GLN A 33 -0.15 8.16 3.25
CA GLN A 33 -0.34 7.52 1.96
C GLN A 33 0.29 6.13 2.01
N VAL A 34 -0.39 5.17 1.43
CA VAL A 34 0.09 3.81 1.23
C VAL A 34 0.04 3.52 -0.26
N SER A 35 1.18 3.14 -0.84
CA SER A 35 1.28 2.61 -2.20
C SER A 35 1.56 1.12 -2.11
N VAL A 36 0.80 0.31 -2.84
CA VAL A 36 0.97 -1.14 -2.88
C VAL A 36 1.11 -1.60 -4.32
N THR A 37 2.12 -2.41 -4.59
CA THR A 37 2.37 -2.96 -5.92
C THR A 37 2.52 -4.48 -5.89
N PHE A 38 2.03 -5.13 -6.95
CA PHE A 38 2.27 -6.54 -7.24
C PHE A 38 2.35 -6.72 -8.76
N ASN A 39 3.52 -7.14 -9.25
CA ASN A 39 3.82 -7.23 -10.69
C ASN A 39 3.53 -5.90 -11.40
N ASN A 40 2.59 -5.89 -12.35
CA ASN A 40 2.22 -4.71 -13.13
C ASN A 40 1.02 -3.94 -12.56
N VAL A 41 0.48 -4.39 -11.42
CA VAL A 41 -0.66 -3.75 -10.75
C VAL A 41 -0.16 -2.89 -9.59
N SER A 42 -0.65 -1.65 -9.55
CA SER A 42 -0.31 -0.67 -8.51
C SER A 42 -1.57 0.06 -8.05
N VAL A 43 -1.68 0.27 -6.75
CA VAL A 43 -2.78 1.03 -6.14
C VAL A 43 -2.25 1.99 -5.08
N GLU A 44 -2.97 3.09 -4.87
CA GLU A 44 -2.67 4.04 -3.81
C GLU A 44 -3.90 4.34 -2.95
N ALA A 45 -3.70 4.39 -1.63
CA ALA A 45 -4.71 4.84 -0.68
C ALA A 45 -4.15 5.95 0.21
N LYS A 46 -4.97 6.97 0.45
CA LYS A 46 -4.71 8.05 1.41
C LYS A 46 -5.67 7.97 2.59
N GLY A 47 -5.23 8.36 3.77
CA GLY A 47 -6.10 8.46 4.94
C GLY A 47 -5.38 8.92 6.20
N TYR A 48 -6.14 9.05 7.29
CA TYR A 48 -5.64 9.57 8.58
C TYR A 48 -5.35 8.48 9.62
N ARG A 49 -5.70 7.21 9.32
CA ARG A 49 -5.52 6.06 10.20
C ARG A 49 -4.64 5.02 9.51
N ARG A 50 -3.37 4.94 9.92
CA ARG A 50 -2.32 4.10 9.31
C ARG A 50 -2.81 2.69 8.94
N ASN A 51 -3.25 1.92 9.92
CA ASN A 51 -3.65 0.52 9.71
C ASN A 51 -4.87 0.42 8.78
N LYS A 52 -5.86 1.31 8.91
CA LYS A 52 -7.04 1.32 8.04
C LYS A 52 -6.64 1.63 6.59
N THR A 53 -5.69 2.55 6.38
CA THR A 53 -5.21 2.90 5.04
C THR A 53 -4.39 1.77 4.42
N ILE A 54 -3.56 1.06 5.20
CA ILE A 54 -2.81 -0.11 4.72
C ILE A 54 -3.76 -1.22 4.25
N ILE A 55 -4.73 -1.59 5.09
CA ILE A 55 -5.72 -2.63 4.74
C ILE A 55 -6.55 -2.21 3.53
N LYS A 56 -6.96 -0.94 3.46
CA LYS A 56 -7.68 -0.42 2.28
C LYS A 56 -6.87 -0.59 1.00
N ALA A 57 -5.58 -0.23 1.00
CA ALA A 57 -4.74 -0.36 -0.19
C ALA A 57 -4.54 -1.83 -0.59
N LEU A 58 -4.34 -2.73 0.37
CA LEU A 58 -4.23 -4.17 0.11
C LEU A 58 -5.52 -4.76 -0.48
N ALA A 59 -6.69 -4.36 0.04
CA ALA A 59 -7.98 -4.78 -0.51
C ALA A 59 -8.18 -4.28 -1.95
N GLN A 60 -7.88 -3.01 -2.21
CA GLN A 60 -7.94 -2.45 -3.57
C GLN A 60 -7.00 -3.16 -4.54
N LEU A 61 -5.79 -3.55 -4.08
CA LEU A 61 -4.88 -4.35 -4.91
C LEU A 61 -5.47 -5.72 -5.21
N HIS A 62 -6.04 -6.39 -4.21
CA HIS A 62 -6.69 -7.69 -4.40
C HIS A 62 -7.81 -7.60 -5.44
N ASP A 63 -8.71 -6.64 -5.29
CA ASP A 63 -9.80 -6.41 -6.25
C ASP A 63 -9.25 -6.12 -7.67
N ALA A 64 -8.18 -5.34 -7.78
CA ALA A 64 -7.54 -5.05 -9.06
C ALA A 64 -6.88 -6.29 -9.69
N ILE A 65 -6.29 -7.19 -8.89
CA ILE A 65 -5.70 -8.43 -9.41
C ILE A 65 -6.80 -9.39 -9.89
N VAL A 66 -7.84 -9.58 -9.08
CA VAL A 66 -8.92 -10.53 -9.39
C VAL A 66 -9.70 -10.06 -10.62
N ASN A 67 -10.03 -8.77 -10.71
CA ASN A 67 -10.86 -8.26 -11.82
C ASN A 67 -10.08 -8.05 -13.14
N ASN A 68 -8.74 -7.91 -13.11
CA ASN A 68 -7.93 -7.77 -14.32
C ASN A 68 -7.36 -9.11 -14.82
N GLN A 69 -7.62 -10.24 -14.16
CA GLN A 69 -7.19 -11.56 -14.63
C GLN A 69 -8.05 -12.14 -15.77
N ASP A 70 -9.22 -11.53 -16.04
CA ASP A 70 -10.19 -11.99 -17.04
C ASP A 70 -10.16 -11.16 -18.35
N SER A 71 -9.07 -10.44 -18.64
CA SER A 71 -8.88 -9.64 -19.88
C SER A 71 -7.81 -10.18 -20.80
#